data_AF-A0A672G254-F1
#
_entry.id   AF-A0A672G254-F1
#
_cell.length_a   1.000
_cell.length_b   1.000
_cell.length_c   1.000
_cell.angle_alpha   90.00
_cell.angle_beta   90.00
_cell.angle_gamma   90.00
#
_symmetry.space_group_name_H-M   'P 1'
#
loop_
_entity.id
_entity.type
_entity.pdbx_description
1 polymer ?
#
loop_
_entity_poly.entity_id
_entity_poly.type
_entity_poly.pdbx_seq_one_letter_code
_entity_poly.pdbx_strand_id
1 'polypeptide(L)'
;MTITDLTQDILSCGYTGHIRCEKKDEIIRAIVLHGNLRLLPMLLQIREGLSLYGLSDFMAKYPDVCKPLFVPGIEMKADADFILSICKADFSETGSNKRQVEQTIMNHLQDFLQELEQDPEMHHPVCPSLSPHAFLQWVTGQGHVPVLQAEKRHFKVNIKFNHDCQQEYGAHSICYPLVAACTSTITLPVQHMAAYDNFKVVLLEAFLQGQEFLRV
;
A
#
# COMPACT_ATOMS: atom_id res chain seq x y z
N MET A 1 -9.27 -7.34 -19.49
CA MET A 1 -8.89 -8.74 -19.20
C MET A 1 -10.17 -9.56 -19.14
N THR A 2 -10.35 -10.51 -20.04
CA THR A 2 -11.51 -11.40 -20.09
C THR A 2 -11.19 -12.72 -19.37
N ILE A 3 -12.21 -13.47 -18.92
CA ILE A 3 -12.00 -14.77 -18.26
C ILE A 3 -11.28 -15.80 -19.17
N THR A 4 -11.41 -15.60 -20.49
CA THR A 4 -10.71 -16.37 -21.53
C THR A 4 -9.19 -16.17 -21.44
N ASP A 5 -8.73 -14.96 -21.12
CA ASP A 5 -7.31 -14.64 -20.98
C ASP A 5 -6.67 -15.33 -19.77
N LEU A 6 -7.48 -15.65 -18.74
CA LEU A 6 -7.04 -16.30 -17.50
C LEU A 6 -7.17 -17.84 -17.53
N THR A 7 -7.67 -18.40 -18.64
CA THR A 7 -8.01 -19.81 -18.72
C THR A 7 -6.79 -20.71 -18.49
N GLN A 8 -5.66 -20.40 -19.13
CA GLN A 8 -4.44 -21.19 -18.96
C GLN A 8 -3.89 -21.10 -17.53
N ASP A 9 -3.94 -19.91 -16.92
CA ASP A 9 -3.46 -19.71 -15.55
C ASP A 9 -4.33 -20.51 -14.55
N ILE A 10 -5.65 -20.48 -14.70
CA ILE A 10 -6.58 -21.25 -13.87
C ILE A 10 -6.32 -22.76 -13.98
N LEU A 11 -6.14 -23.26 -15.20
CA LEU A 11 -5.81 -24.67 -15.44
C LEU A 11 -4.43 -25.03 -14.86
N SER A 12 -3.46 -24.12 -14.93
CA SER A 12 -2.12 -24.32 -14.36
C SER A 12 -2.13 -24.42 -12.83
N CYS A 13 -3.12 -23.81 -12.18
CA CYS A 13 -3.38 -23.99 -10.75
C CYS A 13 -3.99 -25.37 -10.41
N GLY A 14 -4.25 -26.22 -11.40
CA GLY A 14 -4.82 -27.56 -11.21
C GLY A 14 -6.36 -27.59 -11.15
N TYR A 15 -7.03 -26.51 -11.56
CA TYR A 15 -8.49 -26.54 -11.72
C TYR A 15 -8.87 -27.38 -12.95
N THR A 16 -9.74 -28.37 -12.77
CA THR A 16 -10.15 -29.30 -13.85
C THR A 16 -11.62 -29.14 -14.26
N GLY A 17 -12.36 -28.24 -13.60
CA GLY A 17 -13.76 -27.96 -13.92
C GLY A 17 -13.93 -27.00 -15.10
N HIS A 18 -15.17 -26.78 -15.50
CA HIS A 18 -15.50 -25.77 -16.50
C HIS A 18 -15.27 -24.36 -15.94
N ILE A 19 -14.48 -23.55 -16.65
CA ILE A 19 -14.22 -22.16 -16.28
C ILE A 19 -15.43 -21.31 -16.65
N ARG A 20 -16.24 -21.01 -15.64
CA ARG A 20 -17.43 -20.15 -15.76
C ARG A 20 -17.62 -19.31 -14.50
N CYS A 21 -18.33 -18.20 -14.60
CA CYS A 21 -18.57 -17.30 -13.48
C CYS A 21 -19.29 -18.00 -12.31
N GLU A 22 -20.16 -18.97 -12.58
CA GLU A 22 -20.89 -19.73 -11.54
C GLU A 22 -19.96 -20.63 -10.72
N LYS A 23 -18.77 -20.92 -11.23
CA LYS A 23 -17.74 -21.77 -10.62
C LYS A 23 -16.65 -20.96 -9.91
N LYS A 24 -16.84 -19.63 -9.76
CA LYS A 24 -15.85 -18.69 -9.20
C LYS A 24 -15.23 -19.20 -7.88
N ASP A 25 -16.03 -19.68 -6.94
CA ASP A 25 -15.51 -20.11 -5.64
C ASP A 25 -14.64 -21.38 -5.75
N GLU A 26 -14.99 -22.30 -6.64
CA GLU A 26 -14.18 -23.50 -6.89
C GLU A 26 -12.85 -23.13 -7.55
N ILE A 27 -12.87 -22.18 -8.50
CA ILE A 27 -11.68 -21.65 -9.17
C ILE A 27 -10.78 -20.95 -8.16
N ILE A 28 -11.32 -20.07 -7.32
CA ILE A 28 -10.56 -19.37 -6.27
C ILE A 28 -9.93 -20.38 -5.31
N ARG A 29 -10.69 -21.39 -4.87
CA ARG A 29 -10.15 -22.45 -3.99
C ARG A 29 -8.98 -23.18 -4.64
N ALA A 30 -9.06 -23.51 -5.92
CA ALA A 30 -7.96 -24.16 -6.64
C ALA A 30 -6.71 -23.27 -6.71
N ILE A 31 -6.87 -21.98 -7.00
CA ILE A 31 -5.76 -21.00 -7.04
C ILE A 31 -5.11 -20.86 -5.65
N VAL A 32 -5.92 -20.67 -4.60
CA VAL A 32 -5.43 -20.56 -3.22
C VAL A 32 -4.71 -21.83 -2.78
N LEU A 33 -5.28 -23.01 -3.09
CA LEU A 33 -4.67 -24.29 -2.76
C LEU A 33 -3.34 -24.46 -3.50
N HIS A 34 -3.27 -24.13 -4.80
CA HIS A 34 -2.04 -24.19 -5.58
C HIS A 34 -0.95 -23.30 -5.00
N GLY A 35 -1.28 -22.06 -4.63
CA GLY A 35 -0.33 -21.15 -3.97
C GLY A 35 0.18 -21.72 -2.65
N ASN A 36 -0.72 -22.19 -1.78
CA ASN A 36 -0.36 -22.72 -0.47
C ASN A 36 0.43 -24.03 -0.54
N LEU A 37 0.07 -24.96 -1.43
CA LEU A 37 0.75 -26.25 -1.57
C LEU A 37 2.18 -26.10 -2.09
N ARG A 38 2.50 -25.02 -2.81
CA ARG A 38 3.87 -24.72 -3.22
C ARG A 38 4.70 -24.22 -2.04
N LEU A 39 4.11 -23.42 -1.15
CA LEU A 39 4.80 -22.86 0.02
C LEU A 39 4.97 -23.87 1.16
N LEU A 40 3.97 -24.73 1.39
CA LEU A 40 3.96 -25.69 2.49
C LEU A 40 5.22 -26.55 2.60
N PRO A 41 5.73 -27.23 1.55
CA PRO A 41 6.93 -28.05 1.67
C PRO A 41 8.17 -27.23 2.05
N MET A 42 8.30 -26.01 1.53
CA MET A 42 9.41 -25.10 1.91
C MET A 42 9.31 -24.69 3.37
N LEU A 43 8.12 -24.33 3.85
CA LEU A 43 7.89 -23.97 5.26
C LEU A 43 8.12 -25.16 6.20
N LEU A 44 7.74 -26.38 5.79
CA LEU A 44 8.01 -27.60 6.55
C LEU A 44 9.50 -27.87 6.67
N GLN A 45 10.27 -27.71 5.58
CA GLN A 45 11.73 -27.88 5.61
C GLN A 45 12.41 -26.83 6.52
N ILE A 46 11.97 -25.57 6.46
CA ILE A 46 12.46 -24.53 7.37
C ILE A 46 12.16 -24.92 8.83
N ARG A 47 10.94 -25.37 9.12
CA ARG A 47 10.55 -25.82 10.47
C ARG A 47 11.39 -27.01 10.94
N GLU A 48 11.63 -28.00 10.09
CA GLU A 48 12.49 -29.15 10.40
C GLU A 48 13.92 -28.71 10.70
N GLY A 49 14.50 -27.82 9.89
CA GLY A 49 15.82 -27.25 10.14
C GLY A 49 15.91 -26.49 11.47
N LEU A 50 14.88 -25.71 11.82
CA LEU A 50 14.80 -25.02 13.12
C LEU A 50 14.64 -26.00 14.29
N SER A 51 13.92 -27.11 14.07
CA SER A 51 13.70 -28.15 15.09
C SER A 51 14.98 -28.90 15.44
N LEU A 52 15.93 -29.09 14.50
CA LEU A 52 17.22 -29.73 14.76
C LEU A 52 18.04 -29.03 15.87
N TYR A 53 17.83 -27.74 16.05
CA TYR A 53 18.49 -26.93 17.08
C TYR A 53 17.58 -26.59 18.27
N GLY A 54 16.39 -27.20 18.35
CA GLY A 54 15.38 -26.93 19.39
C GLY A 54 14.68 -25.56 19.24
N LEU A 55 15.02 -24.76 18.24
CA LEU A 55 14.51 -23.40 18.09
C LEU A 55 13.01 -23.36 17.80
N SER A 56 12.48 -24.37 17.10
CA SER A 56 11.03 -24.48 16.84
C SER A 56 10.20 -24.49 18.14
N ASP A 57 10.66 -25.21 19.17
CA ASP A 57 9.94 -25.31 20.46
C ASP A 57 10.07 -24.00 21.25
N PHE A 58 11.24 -23.35 21.20
CA PHE A 58 11.44 -22.03 21.79
C PHE A 58 10.57 -20.97 21.13
N MET A 59 10.44 -20.98 19.80
CA MET A 59 9.58 -20.06 19.06
C MET A 59 8.11 -20.25 19.41
N ALA A 60 7.65 -21.49 19.57
CA ALA A 60 6.28 -21.79 20.01
C ALA A 60 6.03 -21.34 21.46
N LYS A 61 7.03 -21.45 22.34
CA LYS A 61 6.92 -21.13 23.76
C LYS A 61 7.14 -19.65 24.09
N TYR A 62 8.00 -18.97 23.35
CA TYR A 62 8.41 -17.57 23.56
C TYR A 62 8.42 -16.77 22.25
N PRO A 63 7.25 -16.60 21.60
CA PRO A 63 7.15 -15.94 20.29
C PRO A 63 7.70 -14.51 20.33
N ASP A 64 7.42 -13.74 21.38
CA ASP A 64 7.86 -12.35 21.48
C ASP A 64 9.37 -12.20 21.65
N VAL A 65 10.03 -13.17 22.32
CA VAL A 65 11.48 -13.20 22.49
C VAL A 65 12.17 -13.59 21.18
N CYS A 66 11.56 -14.49 20.40
CA CYS A 66 12.11 -14.97 19.15
C CYS A 66 11.82 -14.02 17.97
N LYS A 67 10.74 -13.24 18.02
CA LYS A 67 10.33 -12.32 16.95
C LYS A 67 11.46 -11.37 16.49
N PRO A 68 12.24 -10.73 17.39
CA PRO A 68 13.38 -9.89 17.01
C PRO A 68 14.51 -10.60 16.25
N LEU A 69 14.59 -11.94 16.29
CA LEU A 69 15.59 -12.71 15.53
C LEU A 69 15.28 -12.75 14.04
N PHE A 70 14.00 -12.63 13.68
CA PHE A 70 13.51 -12.76 12.31
C PHE A 70 12.96 -11.43 11.76
N VAL A 71 12.57 -10.53 12.66
CA VAL A 71 12.03 -9.21 12.34
C VAL A 71 12.93 -8.17 13.00
N PRO A 72 13.39 -7.13 12.29
CA PRO A 72 14.18 -6.07 12.90
C PRO A 72 13.45 -5.47 14.12
N GLY A 73 14.13 -5.43 15.27
CA GLY A 73 13.56 -4.99 16.55
C GLY A 73 13.42 -3.48 16.73
N ILE A 74 13.87 -2.68 15.76
CA ILE A 74 13.58 -1.24 15.72
C ILE A 74 12.28 -1.11 14.94
N GLU A 75 11.26 -0.48 15.51
CA GLU A 75 10.08 -0.09 14.76
C GLU A 75 10.50 0.77 13.57
N MET A 76 10.70 0.11 12.43
CA MET A 76 10.86 0.73 11.11
C MET A 76 9.51 1.28 10.63
N LYS A 77 8.77 1.91 11.54
CA LYS A 77 7.58 2.67 11.18
C LYS A 77 8.08 3.89 10.43
N ALA A 78 7.53 4.11 9.25
CA ALA A 78 7.79 5.31 8.49
C ALA A 78 7.23 6.52 9.26
N ASP A 79 8.08 7.52 9.49
CA ASP A 79 7.70 8.86 9.96
C ASP A 79 7.39 9.77 8.75
N ALA A 80 6.93 11.00 9.00
CA ALA A 80 6.60 11.94 7.93
C ALA A 80 7.84 12.27 7.07
N ASP A 81 8.99 12.48 7.72
CA ASP A 81 10.25 12.85 7.06
C ASP A 81 10.74 11.76 6.11
N PHE A 82 10.67 10.49 6.52
CA PHE A 82 11.03 9.36 5.68
C PHE A 82 10.13 9.31 4.44
N ILE A 83 8.81 9.41 4.61
CA ILE A 83 7.85 9.35 3.50
C ILE A 83 8.15 10.47 2.50
N LEU A 84 8.36 11.69 2.97
CA LEU A 84 8.72 12.82 2.11
C LEU A 84 10.05 12.59 1.37
N SER A 85 11.04 11.98 2.02
CA SER A 85 12.35 11.69 1.41
C SER A 85 12.29 10.66 0.26
N ILE A 86 11.29 9.79 0.25
CA ILE A 86 11.08 8.79 -0.79
C ILE A 86 10.08 9.23 -1.86
N CYS A 87 9.31 10.28 -1.60
CA CYS A 87 8.40 10.87 -2.57
C CYS A 87 9.18 11.53 -3.72
N LYS A 88 8.80 11.17 -4.95
CA LYS A 88 9.30 11.73 -6.19
C LYS A 88 8.13 12.31 -6.95
N ALA A 89 7.99 13.63 -6.89
CA ALA A 89 6.95 14.36 -7.61
C ALA A 89 7.34 14.59 -9.08
N ASP A 90 6.46 14.18 -9.98
CA ASP A 90 6.55 14.43 -11.42
C ASP A 90 6.00 15.83 -11.71
N PHE A 91 6.82 16.85 -11.44
CA PHE A 91 6.42 18.25 -11.65
C PHE A 91 6.32 18.63 -13.14
N SER A 92 5.40 19.54 -13.41
CA SER A 92 5.30 20.31 -14.64
C SER A 92 6.54 21.21 -14.85
N GLU A 93 6.62 21.79 -16.05
CA GLU A 93 7.72 22.66 -16.46
C GLU A 93 8.01 23.78 -15.45
N THR A 94 9.30 24.04 -15.21
CA THR A 94 9.77 25.06 -14.29
C THR A 94 9.22 26.44 -14.68
N GLY A 95 8.58 27.14 -13.73
CA GLY A 95 7.99 28.46 -13.96
C GLY A 95 6.55 28.45 -14.48
N SER A 96 5.96 27.29 -14.76
CA SER A 96 4.54 27.20 -15.14
C SER A 96 3.61 27.41 -13.94
N ASN A 97 2.39 27.91 -14.23
CA ASN A 97 1.33 27.99 -13.22
C ASN A 97 0.98 26.60 -12.66
N LYS A 98 1.01 25.56 -13.50
CA LYS A 98 0.78 24.18 -13.08
C LYS A 98 1.76 23.77 -11.99
N ARG A 99 3.05 24.05 -12.15
CA ARG A 99 4.08 23.73 -11.16
C ARG A 99 3.89 24.44 -9.82
N GLN A 100 3.43 25.69 -9.82
CA GLN A 100 3.16 26.40 -8.57
C GLN A 100 2.08 25.67 -7.76
N VAL A 101 1.00 25.25 -8.40
CA VAL A 101 -0.07 24.52 -7.73
C VAL A 101 0.40 23.14 -7.25
N GLU A 102 1.19 22.43 -8.05
CA GLU A 102 1.79 21.14 -7.67
C GLU A 102 2.70 21.27 -6.44
N GLN A 103 3.50 22.33 -6.35
CA GLN A 103 4.31 22.62 -5.16
C GLN A 103 3.44 22.91 -3.94
N THR A 104 2.35 23.67 -4.11
CA THR A 104 1.39 23.90 -3.03
C THR A 104 0.79 22.58 -2.54
N ILE A 105 0.43 21.66 -3.43
CA ILE A 105 -0.09 20.35 -3.04
C ILE A 105 0.96 19.51 -2.32
N MET A 106 2.23 19.57 -2.73
CA MET A 106 3.31 18.90 -2.02
C MET A 106 3.53 19.46 -0.61
N ASN A 107 3.38 20.77 -0.43
CA ASN A 107 3.43 21.39 0.90
C ASN A 107 2.25 20.92 1.75
N HIS A 108 1.03 20.88 1.19
CA HIS A 108 -0.14 20.33 1.87
C HIS A 108 0.07 18.87 2.28
N LEU A 109 0.70 18.06 1.44
CA LEU A 109 1.03 16.68 1.78
C LEU A 109 2.01 16.59 2.94
N GLN A 110 3.03 17.45 2.95
CA GLN A 110 3.98 17.54 4.05
C GLN A 110 3.29 17.95 5.35
N ASP A 111 2.50 19.01 5.34
CA ASP A 111 1.77 19.50 6.51
C ASP A 111 0.81 18.42 7.05
N PHE A 112 0.10 17.73 6.16
CA PHE A 112 -0.78 16.63 6.51
C PHE A 112 -0.03 15.48 7.18
N LEU A 113 1.08 15.02 6.61
CA LEU A 113 1.87 13.92 7.21
C LEU A 113 2.44 14.30 8.58
N GLN A 114 2.87 15.55 8.75
CA GLN A 114 3.36 16.06 10.02
C GLN A 114 2.25 16.12 11.08
N GLU A 115 1.02 16.53 10.69
CA GLU A 115 -0.14 16.49 11.59
C GLU A 115 -0.46 15.06 12.04
N LEU A 116 -0.36 14.06 11.14
CA LEU A 116 -0.59 12.65 11.50
C LEU A 116 0.43 12.11 12.51
N GLU A 117 1.63 12.68 12.53
CA GLU A 117 2.69 12.28 13.45
C GLU A 117 2.57 12.95 14.83
N GLN A 118 2.16 14.23 14.85
CA GLN A 118 2.04 15.01 16.07
C GLN A 118 0.80 14.68 16.90
N ASP A 119 -0.28 14.24 16.25
CA ASP A 119 -1.53 13.88 16.92
C ASP A 119 -1.95 12.43 16.63
N PRO A 120 -1.28 11.44 17.26
CA PRO A 120 -1.67 10.03 17.16
C PRO A 120 -3.05 9.75 17.79
N GLU A 121 -3.61 10.73 18.52
CA GLU A 121 -4.97 10.73 19.07
C GLU A 121 -5.90 11.66 18.31
N MET A 122 -5.65 11.92 17.01
CA MET A 122 -6.70 12.29 16.06
C MET A 122 -7.75 11.18 16.04
N HIS A 123 -8.59 11.18 17.08
CA HIS A 123 -9.80 10.40 17.26
C HIS A 123 -10.82 10.96 16.28
N HIS A 124 -10.52 10.86 14.99
CA HIS A 124 -11.56 10.89 14.00
C HIS A 124 -12.43 9.68 14.36
N PRO A 125 -13.71 9.86 14.73
CA PRO A 125 -14.56 8.79 15.28
C PRO A 125 -14.74 7.60 14.31
N VAL A 126 -14.25 7.76 13.08
CA VAL A 126 -14.33 6.81 11.96
C VAL A 126 -13.02 6.05 11.74
N CYS A 127 -11.85 6.50 12.23
CA CYS A 127 -10.56 5.85 11.93
C CYS A 127 -9.45 6.06 12.96
N PRO A 128 -9.43 5.25 14.03
CA PRO A 128 -8.47 5.36 15.14
C PRO A 128 -7.03 4.90 14.82
N SER A 129 -6.62 4.82 13.55
CA SER A 129 -5.30 4.28 13.16
C SER A 129 -4.60 5.04 12.04
N LEU A 130 -5.03 6.26 11.72
CA LEU A 130 -4.38 7.07 10.70
C LEU A 130 -3.02 7.56 11.21
N SER A 131 -1.96 7.19 10.50
CA SER A 131 -0.57 7.52 10.83
C SER A 131 0.27 7.60 9.55
N PRO A 132 1.49 8.17 9.59
CA PRO A 132 2.37 8.18 8.44
C PRO A 132 2.64 6.76 7.88
N HIS A 133 2.87 5.77 8.75
CA HIS A 133 3.07 4.38 8.31
C HIS A 133 1.82 3.81 7.61
N ALA A 134 0.62 4.19 8.06
CA ALA A 134 -0.63 3.72 7.47
C ALA A 134 -0.85 4.34 6.09
N PHE A 135 -0.49 5.63 5.93
CA PHE A 135 -0.43 6.29 4.63
C PHE A 135 0.54 5.57 3.68
N LEU A 136 1.76 5.26 4.14
CA LEU A 136 2.73 4.53 3.33
C LEU A 136 2.22 3.15 2.91
N GLN A 137 1.59 2.41 3.82
CA GLN A 137 0.95 1.12 3.55
C GLN A 137 -0.15 1.26 2.49
N TRP A 138 -0.98 2.31 2.56
CA TRP A 138 -2.02 2.55 1.58
C TRP A 138 -1.44 2.81 0.19
N VAL A 139 -0.40 3.65 0.08
CA VAL A 139 0.18 4.03 -1.22
C VAL A 139 1.04 2.93 -1.84
N THR A 140 1.69 2.08 -1.03
CA THR A 140 2.71 1.15 -1.52
C THR A 140 2.40 -0.33 -1.24
N GLY A 141 1.41 -0.63 -0.41
CA GLY A 141 1.19 -1.97 0.12
C GLY A 141 2.19 -2.39 1.20
N GLN A 142 3.12 -1.52 1.61
CA GLN A 142 4.14 -1.77 2.63
C GLN A 142 4.27 -0.58 3.59
N GLY A 143 3.91 -0.76 4.85
CA GLY A 143 3.95 0.29 5.88
C GLY A 143 5.31 0.43 6.57
N HIS A 144 6.26 -0.45 6.24
CA HIS A 144 7.58 -0.51 6.86
C HIS A 144 8.67 0.08 5.96
N VAL A 145 9.66 0.70 6.59
CA VAL A 145 10.90 1.08 5.93
C VAL A 145 11.64 -0.20 5.47
N PRO A 146 12.07 -0.30 4.20
CA PRO A 146 12.86 -1.46 3.73
C PRO A 146 14.10 -1.67 4.58
N VAL A 147 14.47 -2.93 4.87
CA VAL A 147 15.59 -3.22 5.78
C VAL A 147 16.93 -3.09 5.05
N LEU A 148 17.00 -3.58 3.81
CA LEU A 148 18.24 -3.62 3.05
C LEU A 148 18.57 -2.24 2.45
N GLN A 149 19.83 -1.82 2.58
CA GLN A 149 20.29 -0.54 2.03
C GLN A 149 20.10 -0.42 0.51
N ALA A 150 20.22 -1.54 -0.21
CA ALA A 150 19.96 -1.58 -1.64
C ALA A 150 18.48 -1.32 -1.97
N GLU A 151 17.55 -1.90 -1.19
CA GLU A 151 16.12 -1.68 -1.35
C GLU A 151 15.74 -0.24 -0.99
N LYS A 152 16.27 0.30 0.12
CA LYS A 152 16.05 1.70 0.54
C LYS A 152 16.38 2.71 -0.57
N ARG A 153 17.42 2.47 -1.36
CA ARG A 153 17.83 3.36 -2.46
C ARG A 153 16.82 3.41 -3.61
N HIS A 154 16.12 2.30 -3.85
CA HIS A 154 15.17 2.17 -4.96
C HIS A 154 13.72 2.36 -4.52
N PHE A 155 13.45 2.31 -3.22
CA PHE A 155 12.13 2.52 -2.65
C PHE A 155 11.73 3.98 -2.82
N LYS A 156 10.82 4.23 -3.76
CA LYS A 156 10.33 5.55 -4.14
C LYS A 156 8.83 5.52 -4.33
N VAL A 157 8.18 6.59 -3.90
CA VAL A 157 6.75 6.85 -4.14
C VAL A 157 6.65 7.87 -5.25
N ASN A 158 6.04 7.53 -6.37
CA ASN A 158 5.84 8.45 -7.48
C ASN A 158 4.57 9.27 -7.23
N ILE A 159 4.69 10.59 -7.22
CA ILE A 159 3.55 11.51 -7.08
C ILE A 159 3.28 12.16 -8.43
N LYS A 160 2.06 11.98 -8.91
CA LYS A 160 1.55 12.57 -10.15
C LYS A 160 0.43 13.54 -9.85
N PHE A 161 0.20 14.47 -10.77
CA PHE A 161 -0.78 15.53 -10.60
C PHE A 161 -1.76 15.49 -11.78
N ASN A 162 -3.05 15.29 -11.49
CA ASN A 162 -4.11 15.36 -12.49
C ASN A 162 -4.66 16.78 -12.55
N HIS A 163 -4.40 17.47 -13.67
CA HIS A 163 -4.91 18.81 -13.96
C HIS A 163 -6.15 18.80 -14.87
N ASP A 164 -6.47 17.65 -15.47
CA ASP A 164 -7.38 17.56 -16.61
C ASP A 164 -8.67 16.77 -16.26
N CYS A 165 -9.00 16.64 -14.98
CA CYS A 165 -10.17 15.89 -14.51
C CYS A 165 -11.50 16.37 -15.13
N GLN A 166 -11.63 17.67 -15.44
CA GLN A 166 -12.80 18.20 -16.15
C GLN A 166 -12.95 17.64 -17.56
N GLN A 167 -11.84 17.43 -18.26
CA GLN A 167 -11.85 16.84 -19.61
C GLN A 167 -12.12 15.33 -19.54
N GLU A 168 -11.58 14.66 -18.52
CA GLU A 168 -11.72 13.21 -18.33
C GLU A 168 -13.12 12.80 -17.89
N TYR A 169 -13.73 13.54 -16.95
CA TYR A 169 -14.96 13.14 -16.27
C TYR A 169 -16.15 14.10 -16.51
N GLY A 170 -15.95 15.20 -17.23
CA GLY A 170 -16.97 16.24 -17.41
C GLY A 170 -17.25 17.03 -16.13
N ALA A 171 -18.49 17.50 -15.95
CA ALA A 171 -18.88 18.25 -14.75
C ALA A 171 -18.97 17.33 -13.51
N HIS A 172 -18.21 17.66 -12.46
CA HIS A 172 -18.16 16.91 -11.22
C HIS A 172 -17.84 17.84 -10.03
N SER A 173 -18.17 17.41 -8.82
CA SER A 173 -17.99 18.20 -7.59
C SER A 173 -16.72 17.88 -6.81
N ILE A 174 -16.13 16.69 -7.03
CA ILE A 174 -14.95 16.21 -6.31
C ILE A 174 -14.23 15.15 -7.15
N CYS A 175 -12.92 15.01 -6.97
CA CYS A 175 -12.16 13.86 -7.40
C CYS A 175 -11.36 13.32 -6.20
N TYR A 176 -11.17 12.01 -6.18
CA TYR A 176 -10.31 11.36 -5.21
C TYR A 176 -8.97 10.98 -5.84
N PRO A 177 -7.90 10.89 -5.04
CA PRO A 177 -6.61 10.41 -5.51
C PRO A 177 -6.69 8.96 -6.00
N LEU A 178 -5.92 8.66 -7.05
CA LEU A 178 -5.75 7.31 -7.55
C LEU A 178 -4.45 6.72 -6.99
N VAL A 179 -4.55 5.54 -6.36
CA VAL A 179 -3.39 4.82 -5.83
C VAL A 179 -3.15 3.55 -6.62
N ALA A 180 -1.89 3.35 -7.04
CA ALA A 180 -1.40 2.13 -7.66
C ALA A 180 -0.23 1.57 -6.84
N ALA A 181 -0.54 0.70 -5.88
CA ALA A 181 0.43 0.14 -4.95
C ALA A 181 1.58 -0.62 -5.65
N CYS A 182 1.28 -1.37 -6.70
CA CYS A 182 2.27 -2.13 -7.48
C CYS A 182 3.36 -1.26 -8.11
N THR A 183 3.05 0.00 -8.43
CA THR A 183 4.01 0.97 -8.97
C THR A 183 4.35 2.07 -7.97
N SER A 184 3.92 1.91 -6.71
CA SER A 184 4.07 2.88 -5.63
C SER A 184 3.71 4.30 -6.09
N THR A 185 2.60 4.44 -6.81
CA THR A 185 2.21 5.70 -7.45
C THR A 185 0.91 6.23 -6.85
N ILE A 186 0.89 7.51 -6.50
CA ILE A 186 -0.34 8.24 -6.16
C ILE A 186 -0.53 9.39 -7.16
N THR A 187 -1.74 9.54 -7.68
CA THR A 187 -2.13 10.65 -8.57
C THR A 187 -3.11 11.56 -7.84
N LEU A 188 -2.71 12.80 -7.60
CA LEU A 188 -3.46 13.80 -6.84
C LEU A 188 -4.29 14.69 -7.77
N PRO A 189 -5.62 14.82 -7.55
CA PRO A 189 -6.47 15.71 -8.34
C PRO A 189 -6.30 17.16 -7.92
N VAL A 190 -5.61 17.94 -8.75
CA VAL A 190 -5.12 19.28 -8.39
C VAL A 190 -6.26 20.27 -8.13
N GLN A 191 -7.29 20.25 -8.98
CA GLN A 191 -8.37 21.24 -8.95
C GLN A 191 -9.17 21.22 -7.64
N HIS A 192 -9.31 20.05 -7.00
CA HIS A 192 -10.10 19.88 -5.78
C HIS A 192 -9.27 19.87 -4.51
N MET A 193 -7.95 20.06 -4.64
CA MET A 193 -6.97 19.99 -3.56
C MET A 193 -6.20 21.30 -3.36
N ALA A 194 -6.63 22.40 -3.97
CA ALA A 194 -5.90 23.67 -3.94
C ALA A 194 -5.78 24.27 -2.52
N ALA A 195 -6.86 24.19 -1.73
CA ALA A 195 -6.87 24.61 -0.34
C ALA A 195 -6.53 23.44 0.58
N TYR A 196 -5.81 23.72 1.67
CA TYR A 196 -5.37 22.68 2.62
C TYR A 196 -6.54 21.91 3.24
N ASP A 197 -7.61 22.60 3.64
CA ASP A 197 -8.80 21.94 4.21
C ASP A 197 -9.44 20.95 3.22
N ASN A 198 -9.54 21.33 1.95
CA ASN A 198 -10.07 20.45 0.90
C ASN A 198 -9.13 19.27 0.66
N PHE A 199 -7.82 19.52 0.61
CA PHE A 199 -6.80 18.47 0.49
C PHE A 199 -6.93 17.43 1.60
N LYS A 200 -7.03 17.89 2.86
CA LYS A 200 -7.18 17.05 4.04
C LYS A 200 -8.46 16.21 3.96
N VAL A 201 -9.61 16.82 3.69
CA VAL A 201 -10.90 16.11 3.57
C VAL A 201 -10.84 15.05 2.48
N VAL A 202 -10.37 15.40 1.28
CA VAL A 202 -10.32 14.49 0.13
C VAL A 202 -9.39 13.30 0.41
N LEU A 203 -8.20 13.54 1.00
CA LEU A 203 -7.28 12.47 1.35
C LEU A 203 -7.82 11.56 2.45
N LEU A 204 -8.41 12.13 3.49
CA LEU A 204 -8.99 11.36 4.59
C LEU A 204 -10.09 10.45 4.05
N GLU A 205 -11.04 10.97 3.29
CA GLU A 205 -12.11 10.17 2.69
C GLU A 205 -11.56 9.07 1.76
N ALA A 206 -10.61 9.40 0.89
CA ALA A 206 -10.00 8.42 -0.01
C ALA A 206 -9.26 7.32 0.74
N PHE A 207 -8.56 7.68 1.82
CA PHE A 207 -7.86 6.74 2.66
C PHE A 207 -8.83 5.79 3.37
N LEU A 208 -9.92 6.31 3.94
CA LEU A 208 -10.95 5.53 4.63
C LEU A 208 -11.61 4.51 3.71
N GLN A 209 -11.96 4.93 2.50
CA GLN A 209 -12.61 4.07 1.52
C GLN A 209 -11.61 3.14 0.81
N GLY A 210 -10.33 3.51 0.77
CA GLY A 210 -9.26 2.77 0.10
C GLY A 210 -8.47 1.80 0.98
N GLN A 211 -8.76 1.73 2.28
CA GLN A 211 -8.04 0.91 3.27
C GLN A 211 -8.34 -0.61 3.21
N GLU A 212 -9.04 -1.09 2.17
CA GLU A 212 -9.55 -2.47 2.05
C GLU A 212 -8.47 -3.57 1.87
N PHE A 213 -7.28 -3.41 2.45
CA PHE A 213 -6.26 -4.44 2.63
C PHE A 213 -6.19 -4.98 4.07
N LEU A 214 -7.01 -4.48 5.01
CA LEU A 214 -6.91 -4.81 6.43
C LEU A 214 -7.42 -6.21 6.85
N ARG A 215 -7.83 -7.07 5.91
CA ARG A 215 -8.15 -8.49 6.20
C ARG A 215 -7.77 -9.40 5.04
N VAL A 216 -6.63 -10.06 5.15
CA VAL A 216 -6.36 -11.37 4.52
C VAL A 216 -6.00 -12.35 5.63
#